data_AF-A0AAU3I9W6-F1
#
_entry.id   AF-A0AAU3I9W6-F1
#
_cell.length_a   1.000
_cell.length_b   1.000
_cell.length_c   1.000
_cell.angle_alpha   90.00
_cell.angle_beta   90.00
_cell.angle_gamma   90.00
#
_symmetry.space_group_name_H-M   'P 1'
#
loop_
_entity.id
_entity.type
_entity.pdbx_description
1 polymer ?
#
loop_
_entity_poly.entity_id
_entity_poly.type
_entity_poly.pdbx_seq_one_letter_code
_entity_poly.pdbx_strand_id
1 'polypeptide(L)'
;MPARNVARPGDLTGRAKAALAKEHAEELSRRENEISLMNAAAAAERDDTVHEAKPRQPEAVVDTVVEVADAIEVETPMREFRVNTSLENMTFGHGNHFDFEEGVRYKAPKALYDHLDSLGYIWH
;
A
#
# COMPACT_ATOMS: atom_id res chain seq x y z
N MET A 1 -39.07 -15.58 -23.29
CA MET A 1 -38.61 -14.47 -24.17
C MET A 1 -38.69 -13.17 -23.38
N PRO A 2 -37.62 -12.36 -23.26
CA PRO A 2 -37.72 -11.08 -22.56
C PRO A 2 -38.62 -10.12 -23.36
N ALA A 3 -39.56 -9.46 -22.69
CA ALA A 3 -40.47 -8.51 -23.32
C ALA A 3 -39.67 -7.34 -23.93
N ARG A 4 -39.89 -7.06 -25.22
CA ARG A 4 -39.37 -5.86 -25.89
C ARG A 4 -39.98 -4.64 -25.21
N ASN A 5 -39.18 -3.95 -24.39
CA ASN A 5 -39.55 -2.67 -23.78
C ASN A 5 -39.52 -1.58 -24.87
N VAL A 6 -40.55 -1.56 -25.72
CA VAL A 6 -40.71 -0.50 -26.73
C VAL A 6 -41.24 0.72 -26.00
N ALA A 7 -40.39 1.74 -25.85
CA ALA A 7 -40.75 2.99 -25.17
C ALA A 7 -42.02 3.59 -25.80
N ARG A 8 -43.07 3.73 -24.99
CA ARG A 8 -44.35 4.27 -25.45
C ARG A 8 -44.17 5.73 -25.89
N PRO A 9 -44.82 6.19 -26.97
CA PRO A 9 -44.59 7.53 -27.52
C PRO A 9 -44.81 8.71 -26.55
N GLY A 10 -45.65 8.54 -25.51
CA GLY A 10 -45.91 9.55 -24.48
C GLY A 10 -45.12 9.40 -23.18
N ASP A 11 -44.23 8.42 -23.07
CA ASP A 11 -43.42 8.21 -21.86
C ASP A 11 -42.18 9.11 -21.88
N LEU A 12 -42.35 10.33 -21.36
CA LEU A 12 -41.30 11.34 -21.25
C LEU A 12 -40.27 10.98 -20.17
N THR A 13 -40.68 10.32 -19.08
CA THR A 13 -39.79 9.97 -17.97
C THR A 13 -38.83 8.84 -18.36
N GLY A 14 -39.28 7.84 -19.12
CA GLY A 14 -38.41 6.79 -19.65
C GLY A 14 -37.36 7.33 -20.64
N ARG A 15 -37.74 8.29 -21.48
CA ARG A 15 -36.82 8.95 -22.42
C ARG A 15 -35.81 9.85 -21.71
N ALA A 16 -36.24 10.63 -20.73
CA ALA A 16 -35.35 11.45 -19.91
C ALA A 16 -34.34 10.58 -19.14
N LYS A 17 -34.80 9.47 -18.56
CA LYS A 17 -33.92 8.50 -17.90
C LYS A 17 -32.90 7.89 -18.87
N ALA A 18 -33.30 7.55 -20.09
CA ALA A 18 -32.40 7.01 -21.09
C ALA A 18 -31.38 8.05 -21.59
N ALA A 19 -31.75 9.34 -21.67
CA ALA A 19 -30.85 10.43 -22.02
C ALA A 19 -29.80 10.66 -20.92
N LEU A 20 -30.25 10.83 -19.68
CA LEU A 20 -29.35 10.98 -18.53
C LEU A 20 -28.45 9.75 -18.35
N ALA A 21 -28.97 8.54 -18.52
CA ALA A 21 -28.15 7.33 -18.43
C ALA A 21 -27.01 7.31 -19.47
N LYS A 22 -27.22 7.88 -20.66
CA LYS A 22 -26.16 8.00 -21.68
C LYS A 22 -25.12 9.05 -21.30
N GLU A 23 -25.56 10.22 -20.86
CA GLU A 23 -24.66 11.30 -20.43
C GLU A 23 -23.78 10.87 -19.26
N HIS A 24 -24.38 10.25 -18.25
CA HIS A 24 -23.64 9.74 -17.09
C HIS A 24 -22.77 8.53 -17.42
N ALA A 25 -23.14 7.70 -18.39
CA ALA A 25 -22.29 6.58 -18.81
C ALA A 25 -20.96 7.06 -19.39
N GLU A 26 -20.98 8.13 -20.19
CA GLU A 26 -19.76 8.74 -20.72
C GLU A 26 -18.90 9.34 -19.59
N GLU A 27 -19.51 10.06 -18.64
CA GLU A 27 -18.79 10.61 -17.49
C GLU A 27 -18.17 9.53 -16.60
N LEU A 28 -18.93 8.48 -16.29
CA LEU A 28 -18.45 7.34 -15.51
C LEU A 28 -17.29 6.64 -16.21
N SER A 29 -17.38 6.43 -17.52
CA SER A 29 -16.30 5.81 -18.30
C SER A 29 -15.02 6.66 -18.29
N ARG A 30 -15.13 8.00 -18.33
CA ARG A 30 -13.97 8.89 -18.22
C ARG A 30 -13.32 8.80 -16.84
N ARG A 31 -14.11 8.85 -15.76
CA ARG A 31 -13.60 8.71 -14.40
C ARG A 31 -12.94 7.35 -14.17
N GLU A 32 -13.52 6.28 -14.70
CA GLU A 32 -12.95 4.93 -14.61
C GLU A 32 -11.57 4.87 -15.29
N ASN A 33 -11.43 5.48 -16.47
CA ASN A 33 -10.14 5.57 -17.17
C ASN A 33 -9.10 6.39 -16.37
N GLU A 34 -9.50 7.51 -15.76
CA GLU A 34 -8.62 8.34 -14.93
C GLU A 34 -8.11 7.57 -13.70
N ILE A 35 -9.02 6.87 -13.01
CA ILE A 35 -8.67 6.02 -11.86
C ILE A 35 -7.74 4.88 -12.28
N SER A 36 -8.01 4.24 -13.42
CA SER A 36 -7.15 3.18 -13.95
C SER A 36 -5.74 3.68 -14.25
N LEU A 37 -5.61 4.87 -14.84
CA LEU A 37 -4.30 5.48 -15.13
C LEU A 37 -3.54 5.80 -13.83
N MET A 38 -4.22 6.39 -12.85
CA MET A 38 -3.64 6.70 -11.54
C MET A 38 -3.17 5.44 -10.80
N ASN A 39 -3.97 4.38 -10.80
CA ASN A 39 -3.59 3.11 -10.17
C ASN A 39 -2.39 2.47 -10.86
N ALA A 40 -2.33 2.54 -12.20
CA ALA A 40 -1.18 2.04 -12.96
C ALA A 40 0.10 2.85 -12.66
N ALA A 41 0.00 4.18 -12.55
CA ALA A 41 1.12 5.03 -12.16
C ALA A 41 1.61 4.73 -10.73
N ALA A 42 0.69 4.63 -9.76
CA ALA A 42 1.01 4.31 -8.37
C ALA A 42 1.60 2.90 -8.21
N ALA A 43 1.18 1.93 -9.04
CA ALA A 43 1.78 0.61 -9.07
C ALA A 43 3.23 0.65 -9.61
N ALA A 44 3.47 1.42 -10.68
CA ALA A 44 4.81 1.59 -11.24
C ALA A 44 5.77 2.30 -10.26
N GLU A 45 5.31 3.33 -9.56
CA GLU A 45 6.12 4.02 -8.55
C GLU A 45 6.53 3.07 -7.40
N ARG A 46 5.61 2.23 -6.90
CA ARG A 46 5.90 1.26 -5.84
C ARG A 46 6.96 0.23 -6.24
N ASP A 47 7.03 -0.17 -7.51
CA ASP A 47 8.03 -1.14 -7.97
C ASP A 47 9.45 -0.53 -8.09
N ASP A 48 9.56 0.78 -8.36
CA ASP A 48 10.85 1.46 -8.56
C ASP A 48 11.41 2.12 -7.29
N THR A 49 10.57 2.47 -6.30
CA THR A 49 11.04 3.13 -5.08
C THR A 49 11.56 2.15 -4.03
N VAL A 50 12.87 2.18 -3.78
CA VAL A 50 13.49 1.51 -2.63
C VAL A 50 13.24 2.35 -1.38
N HIS A 51 12.43 1.86 -0.45
CA HIS A 51 12.15 2.53 0.81
C HIS A 51 13.20 2.15 1.87
N GLU A 52 13.78 3.14 2.55
CA GLU A 52 14.56 2.90 3.77
C GLU A 52 13.61 2.48 4.90
N ALA A 53 13.88 1.35 5.54
CA ALA A 53 13.14 0.91 6.72
C ALA A 53 13.46 1.83 7.91
N LYS A 54 12.64 2.87 8.11
CA LYS A 54 12.75 3.75 9.28
C LYS A 54 11.86 3.24 10.40
N PRO A 55 12.33 3.24 11.65
CA PRO A 55 11.48 2.90 12.78
C PRO A 55 10.32 3.90 12.86
N ARG A 56 9.11 3.38 13.09
CA ARG A 56 7.93 4.19 13.32
C ARG A 56 8.20 5.07 14.54
N GLN A 57 8.23 6.39 14.38
CA GLN A 57 8.32 7.28 15.53
C GLN A 57 6.99 7.19 16.30
N PRO A 58 6.97 6.73 17.55
CA PRO A 58 5.79 6.88 18.38
C PRO A 58 5.61 8.38 18.66
N GLU A 59 4.41 8.91 18.47
CA GLU A 59 4.03 10.20 19.04
C GLU A 59 4.38 10.16 20.54
N ALA A 60 5.21 11.11 20.96
CA ALA A 60 5.88 11.10 22.25
C ALA A 60 4.88 11.01 23.41
N VAL A 61 4.84 9.86 24.08
CA VAL A 61 4.37 9.74 25.45
C VAL A 61 5.62 9.77 26.33
N VAL A 62 5.83 10.92 26.96
CA VAL A 62 6.88 11.12 27.96
C VAL A 62 6.50 10.30 29.19
N ASP A 63 7.22 9.22 29.46
CA ASP A 63 7.33 8.73 30.83
C ASP A 63 8.66 8.04 31.13
N THR A 64 9.27 8.53 32.20
CA THR A 64 10.38 8.05 33.05
C THR A 64 11.68 7.47 32.46
N VAL A 65 12.77 8.07 32.95
CA VAL A 65 14.18 7.71 32.79
C VAL A 65 14.47 6.28 33.29
N VAL A 66 15.01 5.44 32.41
CA VAL A 66 15.87 4.31 32.77
C VAL A 66 17.12 4.41 31.90
N GLU A 67 18.24 4.82 32.51
CA GLU A 67 19.56 4.74 31.90
C GLU A 67 19.92 3.28 31.65
N VAL A 68 20.11 2.88 30.39
CA VAL A 68 20.89 1.69 30.02
C VAL A 68 21.89 2.11 28.95
N ALA A 69 23.15 1.88 29.31
CA ALA A 69 24.35 2.29 28.64
C ALA A 69 24.53 1.67 27.23
N ASP A 70 25.43 2.33 26.50
CA ASP A 70 26.16 1.90 25.31
C ASP A 70 25.42 1.89 23.98
N ALA A 71 25.49 3.04 23.32
CA ALA A 71 25.42 3.17 21.87
C ALA A 71 26.58 2.38 21.23
N ILE A 72 26.31 1.14 20.87
CA ILE A 72 27.20 0.36 20.00
C ILE A 72 26.91 0.82 18.57
N GLU A 73 27.75 1.71 18.03
CA GLU A 73 27.81 1.98 16.59
C GLU A 73 28.32 0.72 15.88
N VAL A 74 27.42 -0.23 15.62
CA VAL A 74 27.71 -1.33 14.71
C VAL A 74 27.53 -0.81 13.30
N GLU A 75 28.62 -0.66 12.55
CA GLU A 75 28.61 -0.55 11.09
C GLU A 75 27.90 -1.80 10.55
N THR A 76 26.57 -1.74 10.49
CA THR A 76 25.78 -2.92 10.18
C THR A 76 25.66 -2.98 8.67
N PRO A 77 26.14 -4.04 8.00
CA PRO A 77 26.00 -4.14 6.56
C PRO A 77 24.51 -4.09 6.21
N MET A 78 24.11 -3.06 5.47
CA MET A 78 22.74 -2.91 5.00
C MET A 78 22.53 -3.80 3.77
N ARG A 79 21.44 -4.56 3.74
CA ARG A 79 21.08 -5.42 2.61
C ARG A 79 19.70 -5.05 2.11
N GLU A 80 19.55 -5.08 0.78
CA GLU A 80 18.27 -4.84 0.11
C GLU A 80 17.52 -6.16 -0.07
N PHE A 81 16.22 -6.15 0.18
CA PHE A 81 15.37 -7.33 0.08
C PHE A 81 13.91 -6.97 -0.21
N ARG A 82 13.15 -7.93 -0.73
CA ARG A 82 11.72 -7.78 -1.02
C ARG A 82 10.90 -8.63 -0.06
N VAL A 83 9.84 -8.06 0.49
CA VAL A 83 9.00 -8.73 1.50
C VAL A 83 7.85 -9.49 0.82
N ASN A 84 7.59 -10.71 1.29
CA ASN A 84 6.56 -11.62 0.79
C ASN A 84 5.16 -11.39 1.41
N THR A 85 5.09 -10.80 2.60
CA THR A 85 3.82 -10.65 3.33
C THR A 85 3.83 -9.36 4.12
N SER A 86 2.69 -8.66 4.17
CA SER A 86 2.53 -7.46 4.97
C SER A 86 2.72 -7.78 6.47
N LEU A 87 3.65 -7.09 7.12
CA LEU A 87 3.93 -7.21 8.55
C LEU A 87 3.65 -5.88 9.21
N GLU A 88 2.69 -5.84 10.12
CA GLU A 88 2.38 -4.66 10.90
C GLU A 88 2.97 -4.79 12.31
N ASN A 89 3.55 -3.69 12.80
CA ASN A 89 4.03 -3.53 14.17
C ASN A 89 5.07 -4.58 14.60
N MET A 90 5.97 -4.95 13.68
CA MET A 90 7.02 -5.94 13.95
C MET A 90 8.12 -5.31 14.82
N THR A 91 8.29 -5.84 16.03
CA THR A 91 9.36 -5.40 16.93
C THR A 91 10.66 -6.15 16.63
N PHE A 92 11.75 -5.43 16.36
CA PHE A 92 13.07 -6.03 16.23
C PHE A 92 14.11 -5.27 17.06
N GLY A 93 14.63 -5.93 18.08
CA GLY A 93 15.45 -5.28 19.11
C GLY A 93 14.59 -4.52 20.14
N HIS A 94 15.25 -3.74 20.99
CA HIS A 94 14.56 -2.97 22.03
C HIS A 94 14.03 -1.65 21.46
N GLY A 95 12.71 -1.43 21.53
CA GLY A 95 12.08 -0.15 21.19
C GLY A 95 11.92 0.18 19.70
N ASN A 96 12.33 -0.69 18.78
CA ASN A 96 12.17 -0.47 17.34
C ASN A 96 11.00 -1.28 16.78
N HIS A 97 10.03 -0.57 16.22
CA HIS A 97 8.88 -1.15 15.51
C HIS A 97 8.98 -0.84 14.02
N PHE A 98 8.75 -1.87 13.19
CA PHE A 98 8.82 -1.80 11.74
C PHE A 98 7.49 -2.24 11.13
N ASP A 99 7.05 -1.51 10.13
CA ASP A 99 5.90 -1.86 9.28
C ASP A 99 6.44 -2.19 7.88
N PHE A 100 6.06 -3.34 7.33
CA PHE A 100 6.45 -3.80 6.00
C PHE A 100 5.21 -4.09 5.15
N GLU A 101 5.25 -3.64 3.90
CA GLU A 101 4.23 -3.96 2.90
C GLU A 101 4.68 -5.11 1.99
N GLU A 102 3.74 -5.97 1.61
CA GLU A 102 3.99 -7.06 0.67
C GLU A 102 4.42 -6.52 -0.69
N GLY A 103 5.44 -7.13 -1.28
CA GLY A 103 5.93 -6.78 -2.61
C GLY A 103 6.79 -5.52 -2.65
N VAL A 104 7.05 -4.85 -1.53
CA VAL A 104 7.91 -3.65 -1.47
C VAL A 104 9.37 -4.04 -1.19
N ARG A 105 10.31 -3.31 -1.81
CA ARG A 105 11.75 -3.47 -1.58
C ARG A 105 12.22 -2.54 -0.46
N TYR A 106 12.86 -3.12 0.55
CA TYR A 106 13.41 -2.42 1.69
C TYR A 106 14.91 -2.63 1.82
N LYS A 107 15.58 -1.63 2.39
CA LYS A 107 16.99 -1.71 2.81
C LYS A 107 17.05 -1.73 4.33
N ALA A 108 17.61 -2.79 4.92
CA ALA A 108 17.73 -2.90 6.36
C ALA A 108 19.04 -3.58 6.80
N PRO A 109 19.38 -3.52 8.10
CA PRO A 109 20.57 -4.17 8.63
C PRO A 109 20.55 -5.69 8.40
N LYS A 110 21.72 -6.30 8.17
CA LYS A 110 21.85 -7.74 7.94
C LYS A 110 21.19 -8.61 9.02
N ALA A 111 21.25 -8.21 10.28
CA ALA A 111 20.59 -8.94 11.37
C ALA A 111 19.07 -8.99 11.22
N LEU A 112 18.45 -7.92 10.72
CA LEU A 112 17.02 -7.87 10.43
C LEU A 112 16.68 -8.71 9.20
N TYR A 113 17.53 -8.65 8.16
CA TYR A 113 17.40 -9.49 6.98
C TYR A 113 17.46 -10.98 7.33
N ASP A 114 18.50 -11.42 8.05
CA ASP A 114 18.68 -12.83 8.43
C ASP A 114 17.51 -13.33 9.29
N HIS A 115 16.94 -12.46 10.15
CA HIS A 115 15.75 -12.78 10.93
C HIS A 115 14.51 -12.98 10.05
N LEU A 116 14.24 -12.05 9.14
CA LEU A 116 13.12 -12.13 8.20
C LEU A 116 13.28 -13.30 7.20
N ASP A 117 14.51 -13.61 6.80
CA ASP A 117 14.86 -14.75 5.94
C ASP A 117 14.61 -16.08 6.65
N SER A 118 15.03 -16.19 7.91
CA SER A 118 14.79 -17.39 8.73
C SER A 118 13.31 -17.69 8.94
N LEU A 119 12.48 -16.65 8.89
CA LEU A 119 11.03 -16.74 9.01
C LEU A 119 10.32 -16.93 7.65
N GLY A 120 11.04 -16.85 6.53
CA GLY A 120 10.48 -17.03 5.18
C GLY A 120 9.68 -15.84 4.67
N TYR A 121 9.89 -14.64 5.22
CA TYR A 121 9.19 -13.41 4.81
C TYR A 121 9.88 -12.67 3.65
N ILE A 122 10.98 -13.21 3.12
CA ILE A 122 11.76 -12.58 2.06
C ILE A 122 11.61 -13.36 0.74
N TRP A 123 11.51 -12.64 -0.38
CA TRP A 123 11.71 -13.22 -1.71
C TRP A 123 13.19 -13.23 -2.08
N HIS A 124 13.67 -14.39 -2.54
CA HIS A 124 15.02 -14.58 -3.07
C HIS A 124 15.13 -14.27 -4.56
#